data_AF-A0A7S3DYK3-F1
#
_entry.id   AF-A0A7S3DYK3-F1
#
_cell.length_a   1.000
_cell.length_b   1.000
_cell.length_c   1.000
_cell.angle_alpha   90.00
_cell.angle_beta   90.00
_cell.angle_gamma   90.00
#
_symmetry.space_group_name_H-M   'P 1'
#
loop_
_entity.id
_entity.type
_entity.pdbx_description
1 polymer ?
#
loop_
_entity_poly.entity_id
_entity_poly.type
_entity_poly.pdbx_seq_one_letter_code
_entity_poly.pdbx_strand_id
1 'polypeptide(L)'
;VGPMIMCASVALANARVPLYDLVASAMVSQRSALAANADTDGADDNAEGDSGAGAWLLDPTAKELDGARASVAVAYMAARNQVTLVDASGDWDTPQALKECMDTCVDGCKKMRPILRSALLPAGK
;
A
#
# COMPACT_ATOMS: atom_id res chain seq x y z
N VAL A 1 2.06 5.68 -7.75
CA VAL A 1 2.25 4.49 -8.64
C VAL A 1 1.28 3.35 -8.31
N GLY A 2 0.99 3.07 -7.03
CA GLY A 2 0.10 1.99 -6.59
C GLY A 2 -1.19 1.77 -7.41
N PRO A 3 -2.18 2.67 -7.37
CA PRO A 3 -3.51 2.40 -7.91
C PRO A 3 -3.55 2.07 -9.41
N MET A 4 -2.57 2.55 -10.19
CA MET A 4 -2.49 2.27 -11.63
C MET A 4 -2.14 0.81 -11.91
N ILE A 5 -1.30 0.17 -11.08
CA ILE A 5 -0.92 -1.24 -11.24
C ILE A 5 -2.16 -2.13 -11.04
N MET A 6 -2.94 -1.84 -10.00
CA MET A 6 -4.19 -2.55 -9.73
C MET A 6 -5.19 -2.36 -10.87
N CYS A 7 -5.38 -1.11 -11.33
CA CYS A 7 -6.30 -0.79 -12.40
C CYS A 7 -5.94 -1.53 -13.70
N ALA A 8 -4.66 -1.57 -14.07
CA ALA A 8 -4.18 -2.32 -15.22
C ALA A 8 -4.43 -3.84 -15.08
N SER A 9 -4.18 -4.41 -13.90
CA SER A 9 -4.44 -5.83 -13.62
C SER A 9 -5.93 -6.17 -13.74
N VAL A 10 -6.81 -5.32 -13.19
CA VAL A 10 -8.26 -5.45 -13.28
C VAL A 10 -8.74 -5.28 -14.72
N ALA A 11 -8.19 -4.34 -15.49
CA ALA A 11 -8.53 -4.13 -16.89
C ALA A 11 -8.16 -5.35 -17.76
N LEU A 12 -6.99 -5.94 -17.55
CA LEU A 12 -6.57 -7.17 -18.22
C LEU A 12 -7.46 -8.36 -17.84
N ALA A 13 -7.85 -8.47 -16.56
CA ALA A 13 -8.80 -9.48 -16.10
C ALA A 13 -10.18 -9.31 -16.75
N ASN A 14 -10.66 -8.06 -16.86
CA ASN A 14 -11.94 -7.75 -17.53
C ASN A 14 -11.89 -8.01 -19.05
N ALA A 15 -10.74 -7.78 -19.68
CA ALA A 15 -10.50 -8.09 -21.09
C ALA A 15 -10.32 -9.60 -21.38
N ARG A 16 -10.47 -10.47 -20.37
CA ARG A 16 -10.26 -11.93 -20.46
C ARG A 16 -8.86 -12.32 -20.94
N VAL A 17 -7.86 -11.48 -20.67
CA VAL A 17 -6.46 -11.85 -20.89
C VAL A 17 -6.08 -12.85 -19.79
N PRO A 18 -5.51 -14.01 -20.14
CA PRO A 18 -5.08 -14.98 -19.15
C PRO A 18 -3.95 -14.39 -18.30
N LEU A 19 -4.24 -14.16 -17.02
CA LEU A 19 -3.28 -13.67 -16.03
C LEU A 19 -2.92 -14.81 -15.06
N TYR A 20 -1.69 -14.79 -14.59
CA TYR A 20 -1.27 -15.66 -13.50
C TYR A 20 -2.10 -15.39 -12.23
N ASP A 21 -2.23 -14.12 -11.86
CA ASP A 21 -3.00 -13.67 -10.72
C ASP A 21 -3.32 -12.16 -10.84
N LEU A 22 -4.26 -11.70 -10.02
CA LEU A 22 -4.48 -10.27 -9.81
C LEU A 22 -3.35 -9.68 -8.96
N VAL A 23 -2.86 -8.52 -9.37
CA VAL A 23 -1.82 -7.79 -8.65
C VAL A 23 -2.47 -6.76 -7.74
N ALA A 24 -2.21 -6.87 -6.44
CA ALA A 24 -2.59 -5.87 -5.46
C ALA A 24 -1.39 -4.98 -5.12
N SER A 25 -1.57 -3.68 -4.94
CA SER A 25 -0.48 -2.79 -4.56
C SER A 25 -0.87 -1.86 -3.42
N ALA A 26 0.01 -1.71 -2.45
CA ALA A 26 -0.15 -0.78 -1.34
C ALA A 26 1.09 0.11 -1.24
N MET A 27 0.89 1.33 -0.75
CA MET A 27 1.96 2.28 -0.51
C MET A 27 1.94 2.70 0.95
N VAL A 28 3.11 2.83 1.56
CA VAL A 28 3.30 3.33 2.92
C VAL A 28 4.27 4.50 2.84
N SER A 29 3.98 5.54 3.61
CA SER A 29 4.83 6.73 3.74
C SER A 29 5.19 6.98 5.20
N GLN A 30 6.43 7.37 5.45
CA GLN A 30 6.90 7.79 6.75
C GLN A 30 6.85 9.32 6.83
N ARG A 31 6.02 9.85 7.76
CA ARG A 31 5.97 11.28 8.03
C ARG A 31 7.24 11.73 8.77
N SER A 32 7.83 12.83 8.33
CA SER A 32 8.94 13.46 9.06
C SER A 32 8.46 13.98 10.41
N ALA A 33 9.18 13.66 11.50
CA ALA A 33 8.85 14.08 12.86
C ALA A 33 8.78 15.62 13.04
N LEU A 34 9.42 16.40 12.17
CA LEU A 34 9.36 17.87 12.21
C LEU A 34 7.98 18.43 11.77
N ALA A 35 7.18 17.66 11.02
CA ALA A 35 5.84 18.06 10.58
C ALA A 35 4.71 17.62 11.54
N ALA A 36 5.03 16.97 12.67
CA ALA A 36 4.05 16.45 13.62
C ALA A 36 3.31 17.53 14.44
N ASN A 37 3.65 18.81 14.28
CA ASN A 37 3.07 19.92 15.05
C ASN A 37 2.07 20.78 14.25
N ALA A 38 1.69 20.40 13.02
CA ALA A 38 0.87 21.28 12.17
C ALA A 38 -0.64 21.04 12.23
N ASP A 39 -1.14 19.83 12.47
CA ASP A 39 -2.59 19.56 12.32
C ASP A 39 -3.13 18.58 13.37
N THR A 40 -3.44 19.07 14.57
CA THR A 40 -4.51 18.50 15.39
C THR A 40 -5.82 19.14 14.96
N ASP A 41 -6.72 18.38 14.32
CA ASP A 41 -8.18 18.55 14.41
C ASP A 41 -8.90 17.42 13.64
N GLY A 42 -9.37 16.41 14.36
CA GLY A 42 -10.20 15.33 13.81
C GLY A 42 -9.98 13.99 14.52
N ALA A 43 -10.67 13.81 15.64
CA ALA A 43 -10.73 12.56 16.39
C ALA A 43 -11.60 11.52 15.66
N ASP A 44 -11.02 10.36 15.35
CA ASP A 44 -11.73 9.08 15.32
C ASP A 44 -10.90 8.00 16.02
N ASP A 45 -11.19 7.89 17.31
CA ASP A 45 -10.78 6.87 18.24
C ASP A 45 -11.22 5.47 17.73
N ASN A 46 -10.26 4.68 17.21
CA ASN A 46 -10.12 3.22 17.36
C ASN A 46 -9.04 2.68 16.39
N ALA A 47 -7.78 2.59 16.85
CA ALA A 47 -6.77 1.74 16.22
C ALA A 47 -5.83 1.18 17.28
N GLU A 48 -6.21 0.04 17.87
CA GLU A 48 -5.28 -0.83 18.57
C GLU A 48 -4.28 -1.40 17.56
N GLY A 49 -3.01 -1.00 17.70
CA GLY A 49 -1.88 -1.44 16.89
C GLY A 49 -0.58 -0.93 17.51
N ASP A 50 0.05 -1.84 18.25
CA ASP A 50 1.22 -1.74 19.11
C ASP A 50 2.53 -1.26 18.43
N SER A 51 3.33 -0.52 19.22
CA SER A 51 4.78 -0.27 19.14
C SER A 51 5.35 0.66 18.06
N GLY A 52 5.90 1.80 18.52
CA GLY A 52 6.17 2.98 17.70
C GLY A 52 7.54 3.11 17.05
N ALA A 53 7.58 3.93 15.99
CA ALA A 53 8.71 4.78 15.56
C ALA A 53 8.31 5.58 14.32
N GLY A 54 7.67 6.74 14.52
CA GLY A 54 7.21 7.62 13.44
C GLY A 54 5.81 7.25 12.95
N ALA A 55 4.97 8.24 12.65
CA ALA A 55 3.64 7.99 12.10
C ALA A 55 3.77 7.47 10.65
N TRP A 56 3.54 6.18 10.45
CA TRP A 56 3.55 5.57 9.11
C TRP A 56 2.12 5.61 8.59
N LEU A 57 1.95 6.20 7.41
CA LEU A 57 0.66 6.38 6.78
C LEU A 57 0.49 5.35 5.67
N LEU A 58 -0.59 4.57 5.75
CA LEU A 58 -0.99 3.64 4.70
C LEU A 58 -1.81 4.38 3.63
N ASP A 59 -1.44 4.17 2.38
CA ASP A 59 -2.00 4.83 1.18
C ASP A 59 -1.95 6.36 1.24
N PRO A 60 -0.74 6.97 1.22
CA PRO A 60 -0.59 8.41 1.27
C PRO A 60 -1.22 9.09 0.04
N THR A 61 -1.91 10.19 0.30
CA THR A 61 -2.40 11.10 -0.74
C THR A 61 -1.23 11.87 -1.35
N ALA A 62 -1.38 12.41 -2.57
CA ALA A 62 -0.34 13.23 -3.22
C ALA A 62 0.19 14.38 -2.34
N LYS A 63 -0.68 15.00 -1.52
CA LYS A 63 -0.29 16.05 -0.56
C LYS A 63 0.59 15.53 0.58
N GLU A 64 0.31 14.30 1.03
CA GLU A 64 1.02 13.66 2.14
C GLU A 64 2.35 13.06 1.69
N LEU A 65 2.45 12.74 0.39
CA LEU A 65 3.69 12.28 -0.23
C LEU A 65 4.70 13.43 -0.42
N ASP A 66 4.24 14.65 -0.66
CA ASP A 66 5.12 15.82 -0.86
C ASP A 66 5.93 16.18 0.40
N GLY A 67 5.32 15.99 1.58
CA GLY A 67 5.97 16.18 2.89
C GLY A 67 6.57 14.90 3.49
N ALA A 68 6.53 13.78 2.76
CA ALA A 68 7.04 12.50 3.24
C ALA A 68 8.57 12.47 3.23
N ARG A 69 9.16 11.90 4.28
CA ARG A 69 10.62 11.68 4.31
C ARG A 69 11.01 10.47 3.47
N ALA A 70 10.18 9.43 3.53
CA ALA A 70 10.41 8.17 2.85
C ALA A 70 9.07 7.54 2.46
N SER A 71 9.06 6.82 1.35
CA SER A 71 7.88 6.10 0.87
C SER A 71 8.25 4.78 0.21
N VAL A 72 7.40 3.78 0.42
CA VAL A 72 7.55 2.43 -0.15
C VAL A 72 6.23 2.05 -0.79
N ALA A 73 6.27 1.66 -2.05
CA ALA A 73 5.18 1.03 -2.76
C ALA A 73 5.55 -0.41 -3.09
N VAL A 74 4.66 -1.34 -2.75
CA VAL A 74 4.82 -2.77 -3.03
C VAL A 74 3.64 -3.24 -3.87
N ALA A 75 3.91 -3.95 -4.95
CA ALA A 75 2.91 -4.67 -5.74
C ALA A 75 3.12 -6.18 -5.59
N TYR A 76 2.05 -6.92 -5.32
CA TYR A 76 2.09 -8.29 -4.83
C TYR A 76 1.02 -9.17 -5.47
N MET A 77 1.42 -10.37 -5.90
CA MET A 77 0.57 -11.46 -6.38
C MET A 77 0.27 -12.43 -5.23
N ALA A 78 -0.90 -12.27 -4.62
CA ALA A 78 -1.28 -13.02 -3.43
C ALA A 78 -1.56 -14.52 -3.65
N ALA A 79 -1.79 -15.00 -4.88
CA ALA A 79 -1.95 -16.41 -5.21
C ALA A 79 -0.62 -17.16 -5.16
N ARG A 80 0.46 -16.43 -5.50
CA ARG A 80 1.81 -16.98 -5.66
C ARG A 80 2.74 -16.60 -4.52
N ASN A 81 2.27 -15.76 -3.60
CA ASN A 81 3.09 -15.17 -2.55
C ASN A 81 4.35 -14.48 -3.12
N GLN A 82 4.19 -13.75 -4.23
CA GLN A 82 5.31 -13.15 -4.97
C GLN A 82 5.15 -11.63 -5.07
N VAL A 83 6.23 -10.92 -4.77
CA VAL A 83 6.33 -9.48 -4.99
C VAL A 83 6.71 -9.23 -6.45
N THR A 84 5.94 -8.38 -7.12
CA THR A 84 6.10 -8.04 -8.54
C THR A 84 6.83 -6.74 -8.77
N LEU A 85 6.72 -5.80 -7.83
CA LEU A 85 7.39 -4.53 -7.86
C LEU A 85 7.58 -4.04 -6.43
N VAL A 86 8.77 -3.50 -6.16
CA VAL A 86 9.06 -2.72 -4.96
C VAL A 86 9.67 -1.42 -5.46
N ASP A 87 9.06 -0.32 -5.06
CA ASP A 87 9.57 1.02 -5.29
C ASP A 87 9.74 1.67 -3.92
N ALA A 88 10.99 1.86 -3.50
CA ALA A 88 11.34 2.46 -2.22
C ALA A 88 12.13 3.73 -2.50
N SER A 89 11.65 4.85 -1.95
CA SER A 89 12.22 6.17 -2.16
C SER A 89 12.37 6.89 -0.82
N GLY A 90 13.38 7.75 -0.74
CA GLY A 90 13.68 8.55 0.46
C GLY A 90 14.62 7.86 1.46
N ASP A 91 14.80 8.53 2.60
CA ASP A 91 15.79 8.15 3.60
C ASP A 91 15.17 7.30 4.70
N TRP A 92 15.58 6.04 4.75
CA TRP A 92 15.20 5.09 5.79
C TRP A 92 16.27 5.08 6.88
N ASP A 93 15.90 5.45 8.12
CA ASP A 93 16.86 5.50 9.24
C ASP A 93 17.45 4.12 9.57
N THR A 94 16.65 3.07 9.42
CA THR A 94 17.00 1.70 9.84
C THR A 94 16.47 0.69 8.82
N PRO A 95 17.25 -0.32 8.37
CA PRO A 95 16.78 -1.32 7.41
C PRO A 95 15.64 -2.20 7.97
N GLN A 96 15.56 -2.35 9.29
CA GLN A 96 14.45 -3.01 9.98
C GLN A 96 13.11 -2.26 9.78
N ALA A 97 13.13 -0.93 9.78
CA ALA A 97 11.91 -0.13 9.57
C ALA A 97 11.36 -0.33 8.14
N LEU A 98 12.25 -0.37 7.14
CA LEU A 98 11.87 -0.67 5.76
C LEU A 98 11.24 -2.07 5.65
N LYS A 99 11.80 -3.07 6.34
CA LYS A 99 11.27 -4.43 6.33
C LYS A 99 9.85 -4.48 6.91
N GLU A 100 9.64 -3.84 8.06
CA GLU A 100 8.32 -3.79 8.70
C GLU A 100 7.28 -3.04 7.84
N CYS A 101 7.70 -1.95 7.16
CA CYS A 101 6.87 -1.26 6.15
C CYS A 101 6.45 -2.23 5.05
N MET A 102 7.41 -2.98 4.49
CA MET A 102 7.16 -3.94 3.43
C MET A 102 6.22 -5.06 3.87
N ASP A 103 6.43 -5.62 5.07
CA ASP A 103 5.59 -6.67 5.63
C ASP A 103 4.14 -6.14 5.82
N THR A 104 3.99 -4.90 6.29
CA THR A 104 2.70 -4.20 6.39
C THR A 104 2.04 -4.02 5.02
N CYS A 105 2.79 -3.58 3.99
CA CYS A 105 2.27 -3.45 2.63
C CYS A 105 1.80 -4.79 2.06
N VAL A 106 2.58 -5.85 2.28
CA VAL A 106 2.25 -7.21 1.81
C VAL A 106 0.97 -7.70 2.47
N ASP A 107 0.79 -7.47 3.77
CA ASP A 107 -0.43 -7.84 4.48
C ASP A 107 -1.64 -7.02 4.03
N GLY A 108 -1.47 -5.73 3.74
CA GLY A 108 -2.49 -4.91 3.08
C GLY A 108 -2.89 -5.47 1.70
N CYS A 109 -1.92 -5.85 0.88
CA CYS A 109 -2.15 -6.45 -0.44
C CYS A 109 -2.90 -7.78 -0.35
N LYS A 110 -2.60 -8.62 0.64
CA LYS A 110 -3.33 -9.88 0.90
C LYS A 110 -4.79 -9.61 1.23
N LYS A 111 -5.08 -8.62 2.08
CA LYS A 111 -6.45 -8.23 2.49
C LYS A 111 -7.26 -7.62 1.35
N MET A 112 -6.61 -6.92 0.42
CA MET A 112 -7.28 -6.23 -0.69
C MET A 112 -7.69 -7.17 -1.83
N ARG A 113 -6.94 -8.25 -2.06
CA ARG A 113 -7.24 -9.27 -3.09
C ARG A 113 -8.69 -9.78 -3.11
N PRO A 114 -9.32 -10.22 -1.99
CA PRO A 114 -10.71 -10.68 -2.02
C PRO A 114 -11.69 -9.59 -2.46
N ILE A 115 -11.44 -8.32 -2.12
CA ILE A 115 -12.25 -7.17 -2.52
C ILE A 115 -12.13 -6.93 -4.04
N LEU A 116 -10.91 -7.01 -4.59
CA LEU A 116 -10.70 -6.91 -6.03
C LEU A 116 -11.39 -8.05 -6.79
N ARG A 117 -11.35 -9.27 -6.23
CA ARG A 117 -12.05 -10.42 -6.82
C ARG A 117 -13.57 -10.25 -6.77
N SER A 118 -14.12 -9.80 -5.65
CA SER A 118 -15.57 -9.57 -5.56
C SER A 118 -16.05 -8.47 -6.51
N ALA A 119 -15.20 -7.46 -6.80
CA ALA A 119 -15.50 -6.44 -7.80
C ALA A 119 -15.50 -6.96 -9.25
N LEU A 120 -14.76 -8.03 -9.55
CA LEU A 120 -14.67 -8.64 -10.88
C LEU A 120 -15.77 -9.68 -11.16
N LEU A 121 -16.33 -10.32 -10.13
CA LEU A 121 -17.41 -11.32 -10.29
C LEU A 121 -18.67 -10.79 -11.00
N PRO A 122 -19.15 -9.55 -10.77
CA PRO A 122 -20.30 -8.98 -11.49
C PRO A 122 -20.04 -8.72 -12.96
N ALA A 123 -18.79 -8.38 -13.34
CA ALA A 123 -18.40 -8.08 -14.72
C ALA A 123 -18.27 -9.34 -15.61
N GLY A 124 -18.31 -10.52 -15.00
CA GLY A 124 -18.21 -11.81 -15.69
C GLY A 124 -19.55 -12.44 -16.11
N LYS A 125 -20.69 -11.73 -15.96
CA LYS A 125 -22.01 -12.18 -16.43
C LYS A 125 -22.28 -11.79 -17.88
#